data_AF-A0A9P8L7L3-F1
#
_entry.id   AF-A0A9P8L7L3-F1
#
_cell.length_a   1.000
_cell.length_b   1.000
_cell.length_c   1.000
_cell.angle_alpha   90.00
_cell.angle_beta   90.00
_cell.angle_gamma   90.00
#
_symmetry.space_group_name_H-M   'P 1'
#
loop_
_entity.id
_entity.type
_entity.pdbx_description
1 polymer ?
#
loop_
_entity_poly.entity_id
_entity_poly.type
_entity_poly.pdbx_seq_one_letter_code
_entity_poly.pdbx_strand_id
1 'polypeptide(L)'
;MANPSPRKFPAIAEVRTYLIDGVGSGGDYHNVEGGHWLIDSPIATPMSRYEKCRSSRVSWGINVLGSFCVEIEASDGTKGFATGFGGPPACWLTHAHFERFLIGAGKP
;
A
#
# COMPACT_ATOMS: atom_id res chain seq x y z
N MET A 1 -26.30 -37.81 -13.42
CA MET A 1 -26.27 -36.34 -13.64
C MET A 1 -24.84 -35.98 -13.98
N ALA A 2 -24.58 -35.31 -15.10
CA ALA A 2 -23.22 -34.92 -15.47
C ALA A 2 -22.77 -33.73 -14.60
N ASN A 3 -21.56 -33.79 -14.02
CA ASN A 3 -20.98 -32.64 -13.33
C ASN A 3 -20.68 -31.54 -14.35
N PRO A 4 -21.09 -30.28 -14.10
CA PRO A 4 -20.75 -29.18 -14.99
C PRO A 4 -19.23 -28.95 -14.99
N SER A 5 -18.67 -28.60 -16.14
CA SER A 5 -17.25 -28.24 -16.24
C SER A 5 -16.98 -27.00 -15.38
N PRO A 6 -15.83 -26.93 -14.66
CA PRO A 6 -15.49 -25.78 -13.85
C PRO A 6 -15.37 -24.51 -14.70
N ARG A 7 -15.69 -23.36 -14.09
CA ARG A 7 -15.61 -22.05 -14.74
C ARG A 7 -14.13 -21.73 -15.04
N LYS A 8 -13.83 -21.30 -16.27
CA LYS A 8 -12.51 -20.75 -16.61
C LYS A 8 -12.29 -19.45 -15.84
N PHE A 9 -11.16 -19.35 -15.15
CA PHE A 9 -10.78 -18.15 -14.41
C PHE A 9 -9.80 -17.31 -15.24
N PRO A 10 -9.93 -15.97 -15.27
CA PRO A 10 -9.01 -15.13 -16.04
C PRO A 10 -7.63 -15.11 -15.37
N ALA A 11 -6.58 -15.03 -16.20
CA ALA A 11 -5.21 -14.90 -15.71
C ALA A 11 -4.90 -13.43 -15.40
N ILE A 12 -3.95 -13.17 -14.51
CA ILE A 12 -3.46 -11.82 -14.26
C ILE A 12 -2.69 -11.33 -15.51
N ALA A 13 -3.09 -10.18 -16.05
CA ALA A 13 -2.57 -9.60 -17.27
C ALA A 13 -1.62 -8.42 -17.02
N GLU A 14 -1.92 -7.57 -16.02
CA GLU A 14 -1.13 -6.37 -15.75
C GLU A 14 -1.15 -6.01 -14.26
N VAL A 15 -0.06 -5.40 -13.79
CA VAL A 15 0.07 -4.82 -12.44
C VAL A 15 0.44 -3.35 -12.59
N ARG A 16 -0.29 -2.45 -11.93
CA ARG A 16 -0.01 -1.02 -11.89
C ARG A 16 0.14 -0.56 -10.45
N THR A 17 1.03 0.41 -10.23
CA THR A 17 1.19 1.05 -8.92
C THR A 17 1.05 2.55 -9.02
N TYR A 18 0.53 3.15 -7.95
CA TYR A 18 0.27 4.59 -7.85
C TYR A 18 0.76 5.12 -6.52
N LEU A 19 1.36 6.32 -6.56
CA LEU A 19 1.58 7.12 -5.38
C LEU A 19 0.31 7.90 -5.07
N ILE A 20 -0.05 7.94 -3.79
CA ILE A 20 -1.16 8.78 -3.32
C ILE A 20 -0.54 10.08 -2.81
N ASP A 21 -0.83 11.17 -3.51
CA ASP A 21 -0.33 12.50 -3.16
C ASP A 21 -1.06 13.07 -1.94
N GLY A 22 -0.39 13.98 -1.24
CA GLY A 22 -0.91 14.64 -0.04
C GLY A 22 -0.94 13.76 1.22
N VAL A 23 -1.78 14.17 2.17
CA VAL A 23 -1.92 13.58 3.51
C VAL A 23 -3.39 13.22 3.79
N GLY A 24 -3.63 12.29 4.72
CA GLY A 24 -4.97 11.89 5.16
C GLY A 24 -5.72 10.95 4.21
N SER A 25 -5.04 10.40 3.21
CA SER A 25 -5.61 9.45 2.24
C SER A 25 -4.68 8.25 1.98
N GLY A 26 -5.27 7.09 1.73
CA GLY A 26 -4.57 5.82 1.51
C GLY A 26 -4.32 5.04 2.81
N GLY A 27 -3.27 4.20 2.80
CA GLY A 27 -2.99 3.25 3.89
C GLY A 27 -1.98 3.70 4.93
N ASP A 28 -1.28 4.84 4.77
CA ASP A 28 -0.42 5.39 5.82
C ASP A 28 -1.23 6.22 6.82
N TYR A 29 -1.67 5.57 7.90
CA TYR A 29 -2.44 6.19 8.97
C TYR A 29 -1.74 7.38 9.63
N HIS A 30 -0.41 7.43 9.57
CA HIS A 30 0.38 8.45 10.24
C HIS A 30 0.70 9.62 9.32
N ASN A 31 0.49 9.46 8.00
CA ASN A 31 0.64 10.54 7.04
C ASN A 31 -0.62 11.42 7.01
N VAL A 32 -0.78 12.24 8.04
CA VAL A 32 -1.94 13.13 8.27
C VAL A 32 -1.48 14.57 8.49
N GLU A 33 -2.41 15.51 8.39
CA GLU A 33 -2.15 16.95 8.59
C GLU A 33 -1.63 17.26 10.01
N GLY A 34 -0.80 18.30 10.12
CA GLY A 34 -0.30 18.80 11.40
C GLY A 34 -1.42 19.16 12.38
N GLY A 35 -1.20 18.90 13.66
CA GLY A 35 -2.18 19.05 14.74
C GLY A 35 -3.07 17.82 14.95
N HIS A 36 -3.02 16.81 14.06
CA HIS A 36 -3.81 15.61 14.23
C HIS A 36 -3.31 14.78 15.43
N TRP A 37 -4.24 14.30 16.27
CA TRP A 37 -3.91 13.61 17.53
C TRP A 37 -3.01 12.38 17.33
N LEU A 38 -3.13 11.70 16.18
CA LEU A 38 -2.23 10.60 15.84
C LEU A 38 -0.78 11.08 15.89
N ILE A 39 -0.41 12.24 15.38
CA ILE A 39 0.99 12.62 15.28
C ILE A 39 1.46 13.60 16.36
N ASP A 40 0.57 14.44 16.89
CA ASP A 40 0.96 15.58 17.74
C ASP A 40 0.39 15.55 19.17
N SER A 41 -0.18 14.42 19.61
CA SER A 41 -0.54 14.21 21.01
C SER A 41 0.57 13.47 21.79
N PRO A 42 0.63 13.58 23.13
CA PRO A 42 1.57 12.83 23.94
C PRO A 42 1.34 11.31 23.81
N ILE A 43 2.18 10.66 23.01
CA ILE A 43 2.17 9.20 22.78
C ILE A 43 3.55 8.64 23.12
N ALA A 44 3.57 7.60 23.95
CA ALA A 44 4.81 6.88 24.23
C ALA A 44 5.27 6.09 23.00
N THR A 45 6.50 6.31 22.56
CA THR A 45 7.11 5.69 21.38
C THR A 45 8.57 5.32 21.67
N PRO A 46 9.22 4.49 20.84
CA PRO A 46 10.65 4.22 20.97
C PRO A 46 11.54 5.48 20.97
N MET A 47 11.07 6.57 20.34
CA MET A 47 11.82 7.83 20.21
C MET A 47 11.51 8.86 21.32
N SER A 48 10.55 8.59 22.21
CA SER A 48 10.10 9.57 23.23
C SER A 48 11.15 9.93 24.28
N ARG A 49 12.25 9.17 24.38
CA ARG A 49 13.39 9.50 25.27
C ARG A 49 14.19 10.70 24.78
N TYR A 50 14.12 11.02 23.49
CA TYR A 50 14.86 12.13 22.91
C TYR A 50 13.98 13.37 22.90
N GLU A 51 14.45 14.44 23.54
CA GLU A 51 13.72 15.72 23.67
C GLU A 51 13.19 16.23 22.33
N LYS A 52 14.01 16.13 21.28
CA LYS A 52 13.68 16.59 19.92
C LYS A 52 12.59 15.75 19.24
N CYS A 53 12.31 14.54 19.73
CA CYS A 53 11.46 13.56 19.08
C CYS A 53 10.14 13.27 19.81
N ARG A 54 9.95 13.85 21.01
CA ARG A 54 8.85 13.48 21.91
C ARG A 54 7.55 14.27 21.69
N SER A 55 7.63 15.44 21.04
CA SER A 55 6.47 16.32 20.84
C SER A 55 5.59 15.92 19.65
N SER A 56 6.20 15.40 18.58
CA SER A 56 5.50 14.97 17.38
C SER A 56 6.11 13.68 16.84
N ARG A 57 5.27 12.73 16.39
CA ARG A 57 5.75 11.50 15.75
C ARG A 57 6.36 11.74 14.36
N VAL A 58 6.00 12.86 13.71
CA VAL A 58 6.60 13.27 12.42
C VAL A 58 8.06 13.67 12.58
N SER A 59 8.46 14.17 13.75
CA SER A 59 9.84 14.61 14.02
C SER A 59 10.91 13.53 13.83
N TRP A 60 10.53 12.26 13.88
CA TRP A 60 11.40 11.11 13.64
C TRP A 60 10.99 10.28 12.42
N GLY A 61 10.10 10.83 11.58
CA GLY A 61 9.79 10.27 10.26
C GLY A 61 8.76 9.14 10.26
N ILE A 62 7.83 9.08 11.22
CA ILE A 62 6.79 8.04 11.23
C ILE A 62 5.98 7.96 9.92
N ASN A 63 5.82 9.08 9.23
CA ASN A 63 5.03 9.26 8.00
C ASN A 63 5.90 9.42 6.75
N VAL A 64 7.19 9.10 6.82
CA VAL A 64 8.15 9.35 5.72
C VAL A 64 7.84 8.56 4.45
N LEU A 65 7.12 7.45 4.58
CA LEU A 65 6.83 6.56 3.46
C LEU A 65 5.65 7.07 2.64
N GLY A 66 4.57 7.48 3.31
CA GLY A 66 3.32 7.82 2.64
C GLY A 66 2.60 6.60 2.09
N SER A 67 1.51 6.87 1.38
CA SER A 67 0.58 5.86 0.88
C SER A 67 0.89 5.46 -0.57
N PHE A 68 0.56 4.22 -0.93
CA PHE A 68 0.56 3.75 -2.31
C PHE A 68 -0.67 2.87 -2.59
N CYS A 69 -0.96 2.63 -3.87
CA CYS A 69 -2.03 1.76 -4.33
C CYS A 69 -1.49 0.78 -5.39
N VAL A 70 -1.98 -0.46 -5.36
CA VAL A 70 -1.73 -1.47 -6.38
C VAL A 70 -3.05 -1.79 -7.05
N GLU A 71 -3.06 -1.79 -8.38
CA GLU A 71 -4.16 -2.28 -9.21
C GLU A 71 -3.67 -3.48 -10.02
N ILE A 72 -4.46 -4.55 -10.07
CA ILE A 72 -4.20 -5.76 -10.84
C ILE A 72 -5.35 -5.94 -11.82
N GLU A 73 -5.01 -6.02 -13.11
CA GLU A 73 -5.97 -6.26 -14.19
C GLU A 73 -5.85 -7.69 -14.69
N ALA A 74 -6.99 -8.37 -14.78
CA ALA A 74 -7.10 -9.72 -15.31
C ALA A 74 -7.35 -9.69 -16.83
N SER A 75 -7.14 -10.82 -17.49
CA SER A 75 -7.27 -10.95 -18.95
C SER A 75 -8.67 -10.70 -19.52
N ASP A 76 -9.69 -10.66 -18.66
CA ASP A 76 -11.07 -10.32 -19.03
C ASP A 76 -11.41 -8.84 -18.78
N GLY A 77 -10.43 -8.03 -18.36
CA GLY A 77 -10.58 -6.60 -18.05
C GLY A 77 -11.02 -6.31 -16.61
N THR A 78 -11.29 -7.33 -15.78
CA THR A 78 -11.62 -7.12 -14.36
C THR A 78 -10.42 -6.54 -13.62
N LYS A 79 -10.65 -5.53 -12.78
CA LYS A 79 -9.61 -4.87 -11.98
C LYS A 79 -9.88 -5.03 -10.49
N GLY A 80 -8.90 -5.53 -9.75
CA GLY A 80 -8.85 -5.51 -8.29
C GLY A 80 -7.80 -4.52 -7.82
N PHE A 81 -8.00 -3.88 -6.68
CA PHE A 81 -7.04 -2.93 -6.13
C PHE A 81 -7.00 -2.94 -4.61
N ALA A 82 -5.89 -2.46 -4.05
CA ALA A 82 -5.70 -2.27 -2.62
C ALA A 82 -4.71 -1.13 -2.33
N THR A 83 -4.84 -0.49 -1.17
CA THR A 83 -3.93 0.55 -0.69
C THR A 83 -3.17 0.11 0.57
N GLY A 84 -2.01 0.72 0.81
CA GLY A 84 -1.19 0.50 1.99
C GLY A 84 -0.21 1.66 2.22
N PHE A 85 0.54 1.59 3.31
CA PHE A 85 1.70 2.45 3.53
C PHE A 85 2.94 1.84 2.89
N GLY A 86 3.83 2.67 2.37
CA GLY A 86 5.08 2.22 1.74
C GLY A 86 5.56 3.08 0.58
N GLY A 87 4.67 3.88 0.00
CA GLY A 87 5.00 4.92 -0.98
C GLY A 87 5.94 4.49 -2.11
N PRO A 88 6.89 5.36 -2.53
CA PRO A 88 7.81 5.09 -3.62
C PRO A 88 8.58 3.76 -3.55
N PRO A 89 9.19 3.36 -2.41
CA PRO A 89 9.90 2.09 -2.35
C PRO A 89 8.97 0.87 -2.47
N ALA A 90 7.72 0.96 -2.02
CA ALA A 90 6.75 -0.11 -2.21
C ALA A 90 6.36 -0.29 -3.69
N CYS A 91 6.10 0.80 -4.41
CA CYS A 91 5.87 0.75 -5.86
C CYS A 91 7.06 0.13 -6.60
N TRP A 92 8.29 0.53 -6.22
CA TRP A 92 9.50 -0.02 -6.81
C TRP A 92 9.63 -1.52 -6.57
N LEU A 93 9.41 -2.00 -5.35
CA LEU A 93 9.48 -3.43 -5.02
C LEU A 93 8.41 -4.25 -5.77
N THR A 94 7.20 -3.70 -5.92
CA THR A 94 6.14 -4.36 -6.71
C THR A 94 6.63 -4.70 -8.11
N HIS A 95 7.25 -3.76 -8.83
CA HIS A 95 7.71 -3.99 -10.20
C HIS A 95 9.08 -4.68 -10.28
N ALA A 96 10.04 -4.27 -9.44
CA ALA A 96 11.41 -4.79 -9.48
C ALA A 96 11.51 -6.24 -9.00
N HIS A 97 10.59 -6.68 -8.15
CA HIS A 97 10.63 -8.01 -7.57
C HIS A 97 9.34 -8.80 -7.79
N PHE A 98 8.20 -8.31 -7.32
CA PHE A 98 7.01 -9.16 -7.13
C PHE A 98 6.23 -9.44 -8.41
N GLU A 99 6.23 -8.52 -9.37
CA GLU A 99 5.48 -8.62 -10.62
C GLU A 99 5.73 -9.94 -11.37
N ARG A 100 6.98 -10.44 -11.32
CA ARG A 100 7.38 -11.70 -11.96
C ARG A 100 6.61 -12.93 -11.48
N PHE A 101 6.03 -12.88 -10.28
CA PHE A 101 5.22 -13.97 -9.71
C PHE A 101 3.72 -13.80 -9.99
N LEU A 102 3.30 -12.63 -10.46
CA LEU A 102 1.91 -12.27 -10.66
C LEU A 102 1.47 -12.46 -12.11
N ILE A 103 2.25 -11.95 -13.06
CA ILE A 103 1.87 -11.96 -14.48
C ILE A 103 1.68 -13.40 -14.97
N GLY A 104 0.49 -13.67 -15.52
CA GLY A 104 0.11 -14.99 -16.03
C GLY A 104 -0.33 -16.00 -14.98
N ALA A 105 -0.29 -15.67 -13.69
CA ALA A 105 -0.87 -16.50 -12.65
C ALA A 105 -2.40 -16.65 -12.84
N GLY A 106 -2.95 -17.80 -12.44
CA GLY A 106 -4.38 -18.13 -12.62
C GLY A 106 -4.74 -18.82 -13.93
N LYS A 107 -3.76 -19.09 -14.80
CA LYS A 107 -3.91 -20.07 -15.89
C LYS A 107 -4.07 -21.49 -15.29
N PRO A 108 -4.92 -22.35 -15.89
CA PRO A 108 -4.98 -23.76 -15.49
C PRO A 108 -3.65 -24.49 -15.74
#